data_AF-A0A7Y3D169-F1
#
_entry.id   AF-A0A7Y3D169-F1
#
_cell.length_a   1.000
_cell.length_b   1.000
_cell.length_c   1.000
_cell.angle_alpha   90.00
_cell.angle_beta   90.00
_cell.angle_gamma   90.00
#
_symmetry.space_group_name_H-M   'P 1'
#
loop_
_entity.id
_entity.type
_entity.pdbx_description
1 polymer ?
#
loop_
_entity_poly.entity_id
_entity_poly.type
_entity_poly.pdbx_seq_one_letter_code
_entity_poly.pdbx_strand_id
1 'polypeptide(L)'
;DYYMNDDLGRMVLNPDVVVRSRGVMEKCSMCIQMTQKTILDAKRDGREIKDGEFQTACSAACSNGAMVFGDINDKKSEVAHLHEDNRMYHLLESVGTKPNVMYHVKVRNTKEI
;
A
#
# COMPACT_ATOMS: atom_id res chain seq x y z
N ASP A 1 10.70 27.79 -1.19
CA ASP A 1 11.76 26.82 -0.83
C ASP A 1 11.26 25.39 -1.00
N TYR A 2 11.71 24.68 -2.03
CA TYR A 2 11.35 23.26 -2.23
C TYR A 2 12.03 22.32 -1.23
N TYR A 3 13.10 22.79 -0.57
CA TYR A 3 13.89 22.00 0.37
C TYR A 3 13.37 22.06 1.81
N MET A 4 12.29 22.80 2.10
CA MET A 4 11.80 23.00 3.48
C MET A 4 12.96 23.36 4.43
N ASN A 5 13.81 24.31 4.02
CA ASN A 5 15.05 24.64 4.74
C ASN A 5 14.83 25.52 5.97
N ASP A 6 13.62 26.00 6.17
CA ASP A 6 13.21 26.72 7.37
C ASP A 6 12.92 25.74 8.52
N ASP A 7 13.26 26.12 9.75
CA ASP A 7 13.12 25.24 10.93
C ASP A 7 11.66 24.82 11.16
N LEU A 8 10.68 25.67 10.81
CA LEU A 8 9.27 25.34 10.87
C LEU A 8 8.84 24.35 9.77
N GLY A 9 9.41 24.50 8.56
CA GLY A 9 9.12 23.62 7.43
C GLY A 9 9.57 22.17 7.65
N ARG A 10 10.65 21.97 8.43
CA ARG A 10 11.17 20.64 8.76
C ARG A 10 10.25 19.83 9.68
N MET A 11 9.37 20.49 10.43
CA MET A 11 8.45 19.80 11.36
C MET A 11 7.38 18.96 10.65
N VAL A 12 7.15 19.18 9.35
CA VAL A 12 6.19 18.41 8.55
C VAL A 12 6.76 17.04 8.14
N LEU A 13 8.08 16.86 8.21
CA LEU A 13 8.75 15.64 7.77
C LEU A 13 8.55 14.53 8.81
N ASN A 14 8.14 13.36 8.33
CA ASN A 14 8.02 12.18 9.18
C ASN A 14 9.41 11.68 9.59
N PRO A 15 9.73 11.59 10.91
CA PRO A 15 11.02 11.09 11.38
C PRO A 15 11.29 9.62 11.03
N ASP A 16 10.26 8.82 10.80
CA ASP A 16 10.38 7.39 10.50
C ASP A 16 10.78 7.10 9.04
N VAL A 17 10.86 8.14 8.19
CA VAL A 17 11.22 8.02 6.77
C VAL A 17 12.46 8.85 6.48
N VAL A 18 13.42 8.24 5.80
CA VAL A 18 14.67 8.92 5.44
C VAL A 18 14.45 10.02 4.41
N VAL A 19 14.94 11.22 4.71
CA VAL A 19 15.06 12.32 3.73
C VAL A 19 16.30 12.05 2.88
N ARG A 20 16.11 11.89 1.57
CA ARG A 20 17.20 11.49 0.66
C ARG A 20 17.95 12.72 0.14
N SER A 21 19.26 12.56 -0.04
CA SER A 21 20.11 13.54 -0.73
C SER A 21 20.08 13.34 -2.25
N ARG A 22 20.64 14.29 -2.98
CA ARG A 22 20.72 14.27 -4.44
C ARG A 22 21.46 13.01 -4.95
N GLY A 23 20.91 12.36 -5.97
CA GLY A 23 21.53 11.21 -6.64
C GLY A 23 21.10 9.82 -6.10
N VAL A 24 20.15 9.76 -5.17
CA VAL A 24 19.61 8.50 -4.66
C VAL A 24 18.28 8.20 -5.32
N MET A 25 18.13 6.98 -5.85
CA MET A 25 16.86 6.52 -6.43
C MET A 25 15.82 6.21 -5.36
N GLU A 26 14.57 6.48 -5.69
CA GLU A 26 13.44 6.17 -4.83
C GLU A 26 12.35 5.38 -5.53
N LYS A 27 11.58 4.64 -4.73
CA LYS A 27 10.44 3.87 -5.17
C LYS A 27 9.44 3.71 -4.04
N CYS A 28 8.23 3.26 -4.38
CA CYS A 28 7.28 2.78 -3.40
C CYS A 28 7.87 1.58 -2.64
N SER A 29 7.91 1.68 -1.31
CA SER A 29 8.36 0.64 -0.38
C SER A 29 7.20 -0.01 0.37
N MET A 30 5.95 0.21 -0.08
CA MET A 30 4.73 -0.26 0.58
C MET A 30 4.66 0.13 2.06
N CYS A 31 5.06 1.38 2.36
CA CYS A 31 5.05 1.95 3.72
C CYS A 31 5.70 1.05 4.78
N ILE A 32 6.93 0.58 4.51
CA ILE A 32 7.67 -0.31 5.41
C ILE A 32 7.74 0.19 6.86
N GLN A 33 7.83 1.51 7.07
CA GLN A 33 7.83 2.11 8.39
C GLN A 33 6.54 1.83 9.18
N MET A 34 5.39 1.82 8.49
CA MET A 34 4.09 1.53 9.11
C MET A 34 3.93 0.03 9.35
N THR A 35 4.28 -0.80 8.36
CA THR A 35 4.11 -2.26 8.47
C THR A 35 4.99 -2.85 9.57
N GLN A 36 6.24 -2.40 9.69
CA GLN A 36 7.13 -2.85 10.76
C GLN A 36 6.62 -2.43 12.14
N LYS A 37 6.03 -1.23 12.26
CA LYS A 37 5.42 -0.77 13.51
C LYS A 37 4.23 -1.64 13.92
N THR A 38 3.31 -1.92 12.98
CA THR A 38 2.17 -2.81 13.23
C THR A 38 2.62 -4.21 13.65
N ILE A 39 3.64 -4.76 12.99
CA ILE A 39 4.23 -6.06 13.36
C ILE A 39 4.83 -6.02 14.76
N LEU A 40 5.54 -4.93 15.11
CA LEU A 40 6.15 -4.76 16.43
C LEU A 40 5.08 -4.69 17.53
N ASP A 41 4.03 -3.90 17.33
CA ASP A 41 2.93 -3.76 18.30
C ASP A 41 2.20 -5.09 18.50
N ALA A 42 1.89 -5.82 17.42
CA ALA A 42 1.26 -7.13 17.50
C ALA A 42 2.15 -8.17 18.23
N LYS A 43 3.46 -8.17 17.96
CA LYS A 43 4.43 -9.03 18.66
C LYS A 43 4.54 -8.69 20.14
N ARG A 44 4.54 -7.40 20.51
CA ARG A 44 4.56 -6.96 21.90
C ARG A 44 3.31 -7.45 22.65
N ASP A 45 2.16 -7.39 22.00
CA ASP A 45 0.87 -7.80 22.57
C ASP A 45 0.64 -9.33 22.48
N GLY A 46 1.56 -10.08 21.86
CA GLY A 46 1.50 -11.54 21.74
C GLY A 46 0.37 -12.06 20.85
N ARG A 47 -0.11 -11.24 19.92
CA ARG A 47 -1.26 -11.54 19.04
C ARG A 47 -0.85 -11.60 17.58
N GLU A 48 -1.63 -12.33 16.78
CA GLU A 48 -1.54 -12.24 15.33
C GLU A 48 -2.13 -10.92 14.82
N ILE A 49 -1.65 -10.49 13.66
CA ILE A 49 -2.10 -9.25 13.02
C ILE A 49 -3.45 -9.53 12.39
N LYS A 50 -4.42 -8.67 12.68
CA LYS A 50 -5.77 -8.78 12.13
C LYS A 50 -5.85 -8.09 10.78
N ASP A 51 -6.75 -8.57 9.92
CA ASP A 51 -7.06 -7.88 8.67
C ASP A 51 -7.55 -6.45 8.94
N GLY A 52 -7.05 -5.50 8.14
CA GLY A 52 -7.28 -4.06 8.32
C GLY A 52 -6.32 -3.32 9.26
N GLU A 53 -5.46 -4.02 10.04
CA GLU A 53 -4.38 -3.35 10.80
C GLU A 53 -3.20 -2.95 9.91
N PHE A 54 -3.03 -3.65 8.80
CA PHE A 54 -2.08 -3.25 7.76
C PHE A 54 -2.69 -2.14 6.91
N GLN A 55 -2.35 -0.90 7.23
CA GLN A 55 -2.72 0.26 6.42
C GLN A 55 -1.49 1.00 5.92
N THR A 56 -1.44 1.19 4.61
CA THR A 56 -0.47 2.08 3.97
C THR A 56 -1.02 3.50 3.94
N ALA A 57 -0.13 4.49 3.78
CA ALA A 57 -0.56 5.89 3.67
C ALA A 57 -1.52 6.11 2.49
N CYS A 58 -1.32 5.41 1.37
CA CYS A 58 -2.19 5.53 0.19
C CYS A 58 -3.52 4.79 0.36
N SER A 59 -3.56 3.62 1.00
CA SER A 59 -4.82 2.94 1.30
C SER A 59 -5.65 3.70 2.35
N ALA A 60 -5.01 4.21 3.40
CA ALA A 60 -5.68 5.00 4.45
C ALA A 60 -6.24 6.34 3.95
N ALA A 61 -5.58 6.97 2.98
CA ALA A 61 -6.05 8.21 2.37
C ALA A 61 -7.18 8.00 1.35
N CYS A 62 -7.38 6.77 0.86
CA CYS A 62 -8.36 6.48 -0.17
C CYS A 62 -9.78 6.44 0.41
N SER A 63 -10.57 7.50 0.19
CA SER A 63 -11.96 7.57 0.64
C SER A 63 -12.89 6.55 -0.04
N ASN A 64 -12.54 6.13 -1.25
CA ASN A 64 -13.43 5.33 -2.11
C ASN A 64 -13.22 3.83 -1.94
N GLY A 65 -12.30 3.39 -1.08
CA GLY A 65 -11.97 1.98 -0.89
C GLY A 65 -11.31 1.33 -2.13
N ALA A 66 -10.77 2.11 -3.05
CA ALA A 66 -10.16 1.59 -4.28
C ALA A 66 -8.80 0.93 -4.03
N MET A 67 -8.13 1.28 -2.93
CA MET A 67 -6.83 0.74 -2.55
C MET A 67 -6.97 -0.10 -1.29
N VAL A 68 -6.83 -1.42 -1.46
CA VAL A 68 -6.83 -2.39 -0.37
C VAL A 68 -5.42 -2.95 -0.21
N PHE A 69 -4.94 -2.99 1.03
CA PHE A 69 -3.63 -3.53 1.37
C PHE A 69 -3.79 -4.49 2.55
N GLY A 70 -3.10 -5.63 2.51
CA GLY A 70 -3.30 -6.71 3.48
C GLY A 70 -2.38 -7.89 3.22
N ASP A 71 -2.54 -8.93 4.02
CA ASP A 71 -1.77 -10.18 3.91
C ASP A 71 -2.48 -11.18 2.99
N ILE A 72 -1.76 -11.69 1.99
CA ILE A 72 -2.26 -12.69 1.06
C ILE A 72 -2.26 -14.11 1.64
N ASN A 73 -1.45 -14.35 2.70
CA ASN A 73 -1.38 -15.67 3.32
C ASN A 73 -2.62 -15.97 4.19
N ASP A 74 -3.27 -14.92 4.71
CA ASP A 74 -4.56 -15.06 5.36
C ASP A 74 -5.68 -15.14 4.31
N LYS A 75 -6.28 -16.33 4.18
CA LYS A 75 -7.36 -16.59 3.23
C LYS A 75 -8.66 -15.85 3.55
N LYS A 76 -8.79 -15.30 4.76
CA LYS A 76 -9.97 -14.51 5.16
C LYS A 76 -9.79 -13.02 4.87
N SER A 77 -8.61 -12.60 4.40
CA SER A 77 -8.35 -11.19 4.13
C SER A 77 -9.11 -10.70 2.90
N GLU A 78 -9.45 -9.42 2.90
CA GLU A 78 -10.08 -8.79 1.73
C GLU A 78 -9.20 -8.92 0.47
N VAL A 79 -7.87 -8.87 0.62
CA VAL A 79 -6.93 -9.01 -0.49
C VAL A 79 -6.97 -10.41 -1.11
N ALA A 80 -7.06 -11.46 -0.29
CA ALA A 80 -7.17 -12.83 -0.80
C ALA A 80 -8.45 -13.01 -1.63
N HIS A 81 -9.58 -12.45 -1.15
CA HIS A 81 -10.84 -12.47 -1.88
C HIS A 81 -10.79 -11.70 -3.20
N LEU A 82 -10.14 -10.53 -3.22
CA LEU A 82 -9.96 -9.74 -4.44
C LEU A 82 -9.02 -10.41 -5.44
N HIS A 83 -8.06 -11.21 -4.98
CA HIS A 83 -7.14 -11.96 -5.84
C HIS A 83 -7.85 -13.06 -6.63
N GLU A 84 -8.87 -13.68 -6.05
CA GLU A 84 -9.65 -14.75 -6.69
C GLU A 84 -10.78 -14.22 -7.61
N ASP A 85 -11.03 -12.90 -7.65
CA ASP A 85 -12.05 -12.31 -8.53
C ASP A 85 -11.68 -12.48 -10.00
N ASN A 86 -12.65 -12.88 -10.83
CA ASN A 86 -12.53 -13.00 -12.28
C ASN A 86 -12.09 -11.71 -13.00
N ARG A 87 -12.23 -10.54 -12.34
CA ARG A 87 -11.83 -9.24 -12.89
C ARG A 87 -10.38 -8.87 -12.62
N MET A 88 -9.64 -9.70 -11.89
CA MET A 88 -8.24 -9.44 -11.53
C MET A 88 -7.31 -9.67 -12.73
N TYR A 89 -6.35 -8.78 -12.92
CA TYR A 89 -5.25 -8.94 -13.88
C TYR A 89 -3.96 -8.28 -13.37
N HIS A 90 -2.82 -8.77 -13.84
CA HIS A 90 -1.53 -8.13 -13.63
C HIS A 90 -1.13 -7.29 -14.86
N LEU A 91 -0.38 -6.22 -14.61
CA LEU A 91 0.20 -5.43 -15.70
C LEU A 91 1.40 -6.17 -16.30
N LEU A 92 1.44 -6.23 -17.64
CA LEU A 92 2.56 -6.79 -18.41
C LEU A 92 2.86 -8.27 -18.07
N GLU A 93 1.82 -9.11 -17.99
CA GLU A 93 1.96 -10.54 -17.70
C GLU A 93 2.89 -11.28 -18.66
N SER A 94 2.96 -10.85 -19.93
CA SER A 94 3.84 -11.44 -20.94
C SER A 94 5.33 -11.40 -20.59
N VAL A 95 5.75 -10.47 -19.73
CA VAL A 95 7.14 -10.33 -19.30
C VAL A 95 7.49 -11.31 -18.16
N GLY A 96 6.49 -11.87 -17.48
CA GLY A 96 6.69 -12.86 -16.41
C GLY A 96 7.26 -12.29 -15.11
N THR A 97 7.09 -10.98 -14.85
CA THR A 97 7.63 -10.29 -13.66
C THR A 97 6.90 -10.62 -12.36
N LYS A 98 5.72 -11.26 -12.43
CA LYS A 98 4.88 -11.66 -11.28
C LYS A 98 4.76 -10.54 -10.22
N PRO A 99 4.15 -9.39 -10.58
CA PRO A 99 4.06 -8.26 -9.66
C PRO A 99 3.10 -8.55 -8.50
N ASN A 100 3.45 -8.03 -7.31
CA ASN A 100 2.61 -8.15 -6.11
C ASN A 100 1.40 -7.20 -6.09
N VAL A 101 1.28 -6.33 -7.10
CA VAL A 101 0.13 -5.43 -7.26
C VAL A 101 -0.72 -5.96 -8.39
N MET A 102 -2.01 -6.09 -8.13
CA MET A 102 -3.02 -6.51 -9.08
C MET A 102 -4.05 -5.41 -9.26
N TYR A 103 -4.69 -5.39 -10.42
CA TYR A 103 -5.70 -4.40 -10.78
C TYR A 103 -6.99 -5.10 -11.17
N HIS A 104 -8.11 -4.40 -11.01
CA HIS A 104 -9.41 -4.86 -11.48
C HIS A 104 -9.82 -4.13 -12.76
N VAL A 105 -10.50 -4.84 -13.66
CA VAL A 105 -11.03 -4.25 -14.89
C VAL A 105 -12.06 -3.17 -14.56
N LYS A 106 -11.91 -1.98 -15.18
CA LYS A 106 -12.89 -0.90 -15.07
C LYS A 106 -14.13 -1.22 -15.89
N VAL A 107 -15.19 -1.68 -15.23
CA VAL A 107 -16.50 -1.88 -15.85
C VAL A 107 -17.18 -0.51 -16.04
N ARG A 108 -17.56 -0.19 -17.29
CA ARG A 108 -18.35 1.02 -17.61
C ARG A 108 -19.72 0.56 -18.10
N ASN A 109 -20.78 0.93 -17.38
CA ASN A 109 -22.13 0.62 -17.79
C ASN A 109 -22.62 1.68 -18.80
N THR A 110 -22.54 1.37 -20.09
CA THR A 110 -23.09 2.23 -21.16
C THR A 110 -24.59 1.99 -21.26
N LYS A 111 -25.38 3.07 -21.38
CA LYS A 111 -26.86 3.02 -21.44
C LYS A 111 -27.42 2.40 -22.73
N GLU A 112 -26.58 1.88 -23.61
CA GLU A 112 -27.03 1.20 -24.83
C GLU A 112 -27.42 -0.24 -24.50
N ILE A 113 -28.68 -0.38 -24.10
CA ILE A 113 -29.53 -1.53 -24.39
C ILE A 113 -30.78 -0.97 -25.07
#